data_AF-A0A3A1P7X5-F1
#
_entry.id   AF-A0A3A1P7X5-F1
#
_cell.length_a   1.000
_cell.length_b   1.000
_cell.length_c   1.000
_cell.angle_alpha   90.00
_cell.angle_beta   90.00
_cell.angle_gamma   90.00
#
_symmetry.space_group_name_H-M   'P 1'
#
loop_
_entity.id
_entity.type
_entity.pdbx_description
1 polymer ?
#
loop_
_entity_poly.entity_id
_entity_poly.type
_entity_poly.pdbx_seq_one_letter_code
_entity_poly.pdbx_strand_id
1 'polypeptide(L)'
;MSRYEPKAHADAVRTHGPLTIGIGWDAPLNTYFAAVHRDNDNVDDEHREILWIGTSYGEIAEPETVIDAITHFADVDGDLAATLRADRLREGHRPRSPWIR
;
A
#
# COMPACT_ATOMS: atom_id res chain seq x y z
N MET A 1 5.82 5.67 -9.13
CA MET A 1 5.19 5.02 -7.99
C MET A 1 4.08 5.95 -7.55
N SER A 2 2.84 5.53 -7.76
CA SER A 2 1.70 6.23 -7.15
C SER A 2 1.50 5.69 -5.74
N ARG A 3 1.07 6.56 -4.84
CA ARG A 3 0.76 6.21 -3.45
C ARG A 3 -0.42 7.06 -3.00
N TYR A 4 -1.40 6.39 -2.42
CA TYR A 4 -2.54 6.98 -1.74
C TYR A 4 -2.50 6.61 -0.27
N GLU A 5 -3.10 7.46 0.55
CA GLU A 5 -3.14 7.27 2.00
C GLU A 5 -4.59 7.26 2.47
N PRO A 6 -5.26 6.10 2.38
CA PRO A 6 -6.62 5.95 2.87
C PRO A 6 -6.68 6.22 4.37
N LYS A 7 -7.82 6.74 4.82
CA LYS A 7 -8.04 7.02 6.23
C LYS A 7 -8.10 5.72 7.02
N ALA A 8 -7.42 5.66 8.16
CA ALA A 8 -7.52 4.51 9.05
C ALA A 8 -8.93 4.34 9.62
N HIS A 9 -9.43 3.10 9.59
CA HIS A 9 -10.72 2.70 10.12
C HIS A 9 -10.72 2.85 11.65
N ALA A 10 -11.82 3.37 12.22
CA ALA A 10 -11.89 3.68 13.66
C ALA A 10 -11.62 2.47 14.57
N ASP A 11 -12.07 1.28 14.17
CA ASP A 11 -11.82 0.04 14.93
C ASP A 11 -10.37 -0.41 14.87
N ALA A 12 -9.70 -0.22 13.73
CA ALA A 12 -8.28 -0.50 13.59
C ALA A 12 -7.46 0.45 14.46
N VAL A 13 -7.83 1.74 14.49
CA VAL A 13 -7.20 2.75 15.35
C VAL A 13 -7.38 2.42 16.83
N ARG A 14 -8.56 1.95 17.24
CA ARG A 14 -8.80 1.51 18.62
C ARG A 14 -7.96 0.30 19.03
N THR A 15 -7.67 -0.60 18.09
CA THR A 15 -6.96 -1.86 18.34
C THR A 15 -5.45 -1.68 18.33
N HIS A 16 -4.94 -0.86 17.40
CA HIS A 16 -3.51 -0.74 17.13
C HIS A 16 -2.92 0.63 17.46
N GLY A 17 -3.75 1.62 17.83
CA GLY A 17 -3.36 3.02 17.92
C GLY A 17 -3.43 3.72 16.56
N PRO A 18 -2.93 4.97 16.46
CA PRO A 18 -2.85 5.70 15.20
C PRO A 18 -2.11 4.88 14.12
N LEU A 19 -2.61 4.90 12.88
CA LEU A 19 -2.07 4.13 11.76
C LEU A 19 -1.80 5.03 10.56
N THR A 20 -0.66 4.81 9.91
CA THR A 20 -0.36 5.29 8.56
C THR A 20 -0.53 4.14 7.59
N ILE A 21 -1.35 4.35 6.56
CA ILE A 21 -1.67 3.34 5.55
C ILE A 21 -1.28 3.91 4.19
N GLY A 22 -0.45 3.18 3.45
CA GLY A 22 -0.07 3.50 2.09
C GLY A 22 -0.49 2.39 1.15
N ILE A 23 -1.13 2.73 0.04
CA ILE A 23 -1.51 1.79 -1.04
C ILE A 23 -1.17 2.40 -2.39
N GLY A 24 -0.73 1.60 -3.35
CA GLY A 24 -0.35 2.15 -4.64
C GLY A 24 0.12 1.16 -5.69
N TRP A 25 0.66 1.71 -6.77
CA TRP A 25 1.32 0.98 -7.84
C TRP A 25 2.84 1.18 -7.81
N ASP A 26 3.57 0.07 -7.74
CA ASP A 26 5.02 0.03 -7.90
C ASP A 26 5.38 -0.37 -9.34
N ALA A 27 5.76 0.63 -10.16
CA ALA A 27 6.14 0.42 -11.55
C ALA A 27 7.47 -0.35 -11.74
N PRO A 28 8.53 -0.14 -10.92
CA PRO A 28 9.72 -1.01 -10.91
C PRO A 28 9.44 -2.48 -10.60
N LEU A 29 8.61 -2.77 -9.59
CA LEU A 29 8.26 -4.13 -9.21
C LEU A 29 7.09 -4.68 -10.02
N ASN A 30 6.40 -3.85 -10.80
CA ASN A 30 5.19 -4.21 -11.51
C ASN A 30 4.17 -4.92 -10.61
N THR A 31 3.91 -4.32 -9.46
CA THR A 31 2.97 -4.88 -8.48
C THR A 31 2.20 -3.75 -7.83
N TYR A 32 0.97 -4.05 -7.43
CA TYR A 32 0.32 -3.25 -6.41
C TYR A 32 1.00 -3.51 -5.07
N PHE A 33 1.01 -2.50 -4.19
CA PHE A 33 1.60 -2.61 -2.87
C PHE A 33 0.69 -1.98 -1.81
N ALA A 34 0.78 -2.49 -0.59
CA ALA A 34 0.21 -1.86 0.58
C ALA A 34 1.15 -1.97 1.77
N ALA A 35 1.18 -0.92 2.58
CA ALA A 35 1.92 -0.84 3.83
C ALA A 35 1.03 -0.23 4.91
N VAL A 36 0.99 -0.85 6.09
CA VAL A 36 0.24 -0.39 7.27
C VAL A 36 1.22 -0.31 8.43
N HIS A 37 1.44 0.90 8.93
CA HIS A 37 2.35 1.16 10.03
C HIS A 37 1.61 1.78 11.22
N ARG A 38 2.07 1.48 12.44
CA ARG A 38 1.64 2.15 13.67
C ARG A 38 2.40 3.46 13.85
N ASP A 39 1.68 4.56 13.98
CA ASP A 39 2.22 5.88 14.33
C ASP A 39 2.21 6.04 15.84
N ASN A 40 2.99 5.19 16.53
CA ASN A 40 3.16 5.27 17.97
C ASN A 40 4.65 5.33 18.31
N ASP A 41 5.07 6.46 18.88
CA ASP A 41 6.46 6.73 19.26
C ASP A 41 7.02 5.73 20.28
N ASN A 42 6.15 5.02 21.02
CA ASN A 42 6.56 4.02 22.01
C ASN A 42 6.70 2.60 21.44
N VAL A 43 6.45 2.39 20.15
CA VAL A 43 6.62 1.10 19.49
C VAL A 43 7.97 1.11 18.77
N ASP A 44 8.80 0.12 19.07
CA ASP A 44 10.07 -0.10 18.38
C ASP A 44 9.84 -0.28 16.87
N ASP A 45 10.78 0.18 16.04
CA ASP A 45 10.60 0.23 14.58
C ASP A 45 10.26 -1.14 13.99
N GLU A 46 10.82 -2.22 14.55
CA GLU A 46 10.54 -3.61 14.14
C GLU A 46 9.08 -4.05 14.40
N HIS A 47 8.36 -3.35 15.29
CA HIS A 47 6.97 -3.64 15.65
C HIS A 47 5.97 -2.61 15.10
N ARG A 48 6.46 -1.61 14.34
CA ARG A 48 5.61 -0.60 13.70
C ARG A 48 4.90 -1.16 12.49
N GLU A 49 5.50 -2.11 11.79
CA GLU A 49 4.90 -2.73 10.61
C GLU A 49 3.83 -3.76 10.99
N ILE A 50 2.59 -3.51 10.57
CA ILE A 50 1.48 -4.46 10.71
C ILE A 50 1.34 -5.30 9.43
N LEU A 51 1.49 -4.65 8.28
CA LEU A 51 1.31 -5.26 6.96
C LEU A 51 2.27 -4.58 5.99
N TRP A 52 3.00 -5.37 5.21
CA TRP A 52 3.68 -4.90 4.02
C TRP A 52 3.64 -5.98 2.94
N ILE A 53 2.97 -5.68 1.83
CA ILE A 53 2.78 -6.59 0.69
C ILE A 53 3.09 -5.87 -0.63
N GLY A 54 3.37 -6.63 -1.69
CA GLY A 54 3.81 -6.07 -2.97
C GLY A 54 5.29 -5.65 -2.93
N THR A 55 6.11 -6.45 -2.27
CA THR A 55 7.57 -6.21 -2.13
C THR A 55 8.38 -7.00 -3.15
N SER A 56 7.74 -7.94 -3.86
CA SER A 56 8.33 -8.78 -4.90
C SER A 56 7.82 -8.41 -6.29
N TYR A 57 8.62 -8.72 -7.31
CA TYR A 57 8.25 -8.44 -8.70
C TYR A 57 7.00 -9.24 -9.11
N GLY A 58 5.97 -8.55 -9.58
CA GLY A 58 4.72 -9.17 -10.07
C GLY A 58 3.89 -9.86 -8.99
N GLU A 59 4.11 -9.55 -7.71
CA GLU A 59 3.45 -10.22 -6.58
C GLU A 59 1.92 -10.07 -6.61
N ILE A 60 1.42 -8.86 -6.87
CA ILE A 60 0.00 -8.50 -6.86
C ILE A 60 -0.36 -7.83 -8.18
N ALA A 61 -1.12 -8.55 -9.00
CA ALA A 61 -1.53 -8.11 -10.33
C ALA A 61 -2.89 -7.37 -10.38
N GLU A 62 -3.74 -7.57 -9.36
CA GLU A 62 -5.08 -7.01 -9.29
C GLU A 62 -5.21 -6.01 -8.12
N PRO A 63 -5.80 -4.82 -8.33
CA PRO A 63 -5.95 -3.81 -7.30
C PRO A 63 -6.92 -4.25 -6.19
N GLU A 64 -7.90 -5.10 -6.48
CA GLU A 64 -8.83 -5.65 -5.48
C GLU A 64 -8.08 -6.44 -4.42
N THR A 65 -7.07 -7.23 -4.80
CA THR A 65 -6.29 -8.04 -3.86
C THR A 65 -5.56 -7.18 -2.82
N VAL A 66 -5.00 -6.05 -3.25
CA VAL A 66 -4.33 -5.12 -2.32
C VAL A 66 -5.33 -4.32 -1.49
N ILE A 67 -6.50 -4.01 -2.04
CA ILE A 67 -7.58 -3.31 -1.33
C ILE A 67 -8.15 -4.22 -0.24
N ASP A 68 -8.47 -5.46 -0.56
CA ASP A 68 -9.00 -6.45 0.40
C ASP A 68 -8.04 -6.61 1.59
N ALA A 69 -6.73 -6.61 1.34
CA ALA A 69 -5.71 -6.70 2.38
C ALA A 69 -5.71 -5.51 3.36
N ILE A 70 -6.11 -4.31 2.91
CA ILE A 70 -6.16 -3.10 3.76
C ILE A 70 -7.56 -2.75 4.27
N THR A 71 -8.61 -3.39 3.78
CA THR A 71 -10.02 -3.01 4.09
C THR A 71 -10.34 -3.17 5.58
N HIS A 72 -9.62 -4.05 6.30
CA HIS A 72 -9.75 -4.16 7.75
C HIS A 72 -9.10 -3.00 8.51
N PHE A 73 -8.13 -2.32 7.90
CA PHE A 73 -7.35 -1.25 8.52
C PHE A 73 -7.78 0.15 8.07
N ALA A 74 -8.33 0.27 6.86
CA ALA A 74 -8.60 1.55 6.21
C ALA A 74 -10.03 1.63 5.67
N ASP A 75 -10.58 2.84 5.71
CA ASP A 75 -11.77 3.23 4.96
C ASP A 75 -11.39 3.38 3.49
N VAL A 76 -11.76 2.39 2.66
CA VAL A 76 -11.46 2.39 1.23
C VAL A 76 -12.65 2.95 0.44
N ASP A 77 -12.38 3.97 -0.37
CA ASP A 77 -13.34 4.50 -1.34
C ASP A 77 -13.51 3.52 -2.51
N GLY A 78 -14.74 3.35 -3.00
CA GLY A 78 -15.07 2.45 -4.11
C GLY A 78 -14.35 2.81 -5.42
N ASP A 79 -13.96 4.07 -5.59
CA ASP A 79 -13.23 4.55 -6.77
C ASP A 79 -11.72 4.28 -6.71
N LEU A 80 -11.18 3.83 -5.57
CA LEU A 80 -9.75 3.59 -5.40
C LEU A 80 -9.24 2.50 -6.35
N ALA A 81 -10.01 1.44 -6.57
CA ALA A 81 -9.65 0.37 -7.49
C ALA A 81 -9.51 0.88 -8.93
N ALA A 82 -10.42 1.74 -9.38
CA ALA A 82 -10.36 2.34 -10.71
C ALA A 82 -9.15 3.26 -10.85
N THR A 83 -8.86 4.04 -9.80
CA THR A 83 -7.70 4.93 -9.74
C THR A 83 -6.38 4.16 -9.83
N LEU A 84 -6.24 3.06 -9.08
CA LEU A 84 -5.05 2.19 -9.11
C LEU A 84 -4.83 1.53 -10.48
N ARG A 85 -5.91 1.15 -11.19
CA ARG A 85 -5.81 0.67 -12.59
C ARG A 85 -5.30 1.76 -13.53
N ALA A 86 -5.84 2.97 -13.39
CA ALA A 86 -5.41 4.11 -14.20
C ALA A 86 -3.93 4.43 -13.97
N ASP A 87 -3.44 4.34 -12.74
CA ASP A 87 -2.03 4.53 -12.41
C ASP A 87 -1.13 3.46 -13.03
N ARG A 88 -1.51 2.19 -12.96
CA ARG A 88 -0.80 1.11 -13.64
C ARG A 88 -0.70 1.38 -15.14
N LEU A 89 -1.78 1.84 -15.78
CA LEU A 89 -1.80 2.16 -17.20
C LEU A 89 -0.93 3.38 -17.55
N ARG A 90 -0.95 4.41 -16.69
CA ARG A 90 -0.20 5.66 -16.87
C ARG A 90 1.30 5.47 -16.65
N GLU A 91 1.68 4.72 -15.62
CA GLU A 91 3.08 4.52 -15.25
C GLU A 91 3.72 3.38 -16.04
N GLY A 92 2.96 2.32 -16.33
CA GLY A 92 3.43 1.12 -17.00
C GLY A 92 4.46 0.35 -16.16
N HIS A 93 5.19 -0.55 -16.82
CA HIS A 93 6.42 -1.12 -16.28
C HIS A 93 7.57 -0.14 -16.54
N ARG A 94 8.10 0.46 -15.49
CA ARG A 94 9.34 1.23 -15.56
C ARG A 94 10.37 0.53 -14.68
N PRO A 95 10.98 -0.58 -15.17
CA PRO A 95 12.06 -1.20 -14.43
C PRO A 95 13.11 -0.12 -14.14
N ARG A 96 13.53 -0.02 -12.88
CA ARG A 96 14.62 0.89 -12.50
C ARG A 96 15.80 0.60 -13.45
N SER A 97 16.30 1.64 -14.11
CA SER A 97 17.46 1.51 -15.00
C SER A 97 18.59 0.78 -14.23
N PRO A 98 19.21 -0.26 -14.80
CA PRO A 98 20.29 -1.02 -14.13
C PRO A 98 21.51 -0.17 -13.76
N TRP A 99 21.57 1.08 -14.24
CA TRP A 99 22.75 1.94 -14.23
C TRP A 99 22.75 3.01 -13.12
N ILE A 100 21.75 3.03 -12.25
CA ILE A 100 21.75 3.91 -11.07
C ILE A 100 22.12 3.04 -9.87
N ARG A 101 23.41 3.06 -9.51
CA ARG A 101 24.01 2.41 -8.35
C ARG A 101 24.08 3.37 -7.17
#